data_AF-A0A0B8QHK3-F1
#
_entry.id   AF-A0A0B8QHK3-F1
#
_cell.length_a   1.000
_cell.length_b   1.000
_cell.length_c   1.000
_cell.angle_alpha   90.00
_cell.angle_beta   90.00
_cell.angle_gamma   90.00
#
_symmetry.space_group_name_H-M   'P 1'
#
loop_
_entity.id
_entity.type
_entity.pdbx_description
1 polymer ?
#
loop_
_entity_poly.entity_id
_entity_poly.type
_entity_poly.pdbx_seq_one_letter_code
_entity_poly.pdbx_strand_id
1 'polypeptide(L)'
;MARISRGRTIKQMVVGSIFYGSLGCFMFFIILGNYGLSLQLTRELDVISILNAQGAPTAIFAILDTLPMSTIVVGVFTLLCIIFTATSFDSISYILASVVQNDVSEEPMRWNRLFWAFTLSFLPTVLMFVGGLSTLQTAAIVGGLPLLVISVMLMVSFVRAASLDIRHQKEYEEPTINIEELPDIDPWSAEGMAFAKFERFKDLAQQAAEEEREAMSALMSLRKEIRAFALEHKDEAEMAVKLLPEDLQLELQRLTEALLAAKEKKVTLSDQVQESRAEFDSLMLALAAS
;
A
#
# COMPACT_ATOMS: atom_id res chain seq x y z
N MET A 1 22.75 -6.47 -9.96
CA MET A 1 21.79 -5.35 -10.10
C MET A 1 22.47 -4.00 -10.23
N ALA A 2 23.24 -3.52 -9.24
CA ALA A 2 23.85 -2.18 -9.29
C ALA A 2 24.64 -1.87 -10.58
N ARG A 3 25.49 -2.80 -11.04
CA ARG A 3 26.32 -2.62 -12.25
C ARG A 3 25.53 -2.52 -13.56
N ILE A 4 24.46 -3.30 -13.69
CA ILE A 4 23.62 -3.34 -14.92
C ILE A 4 22.57 -2.23 -14.96
N SER A 5 22.36 -1.52 -13.85
CA SER A 5 21.36 -0.46 -13.73
C SER A 5 21.95 0.96 -13.88
N ARG A 6 23.21 1.09 -14.35
CA ARG A 6 23.86 2.38 -14.59
C ARG A 6 23.04 3.23 -15.56
N GLY A 7 22.73 4.47 -15.19
CA GLY A 7 21.95 5.42 -16.01
C GLY A 7 20.43 5.32 -15.87
N ARG A 8 19.90 4.43 -15.00
CA ARG A 8 18.46 4.37 -14.69
C ARG A 8 18.14 5.20 -13.44
N THR A 9 16.93 5.75 -13.38
CA THR A 9 16.45 6.41 -12.15
C THR A 9 16.25 5.38 -11.04
N ILE A 10 16.40 5.81 -9.77
CA ILE A 10 16.17 4.93 -8.60
C ILE A 10 14.75 4.35 -8.66
N LYS A 11 13.75 5.18 -8.97
CA LYS A 11 12.35 4.77 -9.08
C LYS A 11 12.16 3.66 -10.13
N GLN A 12 12.72 3.82 -11.33
CA GLN A 12 12.64 2.77 -12.37
C GLN A 12 13.36 1.48 -11.94
N MET A 13 14.51 1.60 -11.28
CA MET A 13 15.27 0.44 -10.81
C MET A 13 14.48 -0.37 -9.77
N VAL A 14 13.91 0.32 -8.77
CA VAL A 14 13.15 -0.30 -7.68
C VAL A 14 11.83 -0.89 -8.17
N VAL A 15 11.05 -0.11 -8.93
CA VAL A 15 9.76 -0.60 -9.46
C VAL A 15 9.99 -1.75 -10.43
N GLY A 16 10.99 -1.65 -11.31
CA GLY A 16 11.32 -2.72 -12.25
C GLY A 16 11.78 -3.99 -11.53
N SER A 17 12.68 -3.89 -10.54
CA SER A 17 13.18 -5.07 -9.84
C SER A 17 12.09 -5.79 -9.05
N ILE A 18 11.23 -5.04 -8.36
CA ILE A 18 10.10 -5.61 -7.62
C ILE A 18 9.11 -6.23 -8.59
N PHE A 19 8.69 -5.50 -9.63
CA PHE A 19 7.66 -5.99 -10.56
C PHE A 19 8.09 -7.24 -11.30
N TYR A 20 9.24 -7.23 -11.97
CA TYR A 20 9.71 -8.39 -12.74
C TYR A 20 10.10 -9.57 -11.83
N GLY A 21 10.69 -9.29 -10.65
CA GLY A 21 11.02 -10.33 -9.68
C GLY A 21 9.78 -11.04 -9.13
N SER A 22 8.79 -10.26 -8.69
CA SER A 22 7.53 -10.80 -8.18
C SER A 22 6.71 -11.50 -9.26
N LEU A 23 6.67 -10.97 -10.49
CA LEU A 23 5.94 -11.59 -11.61
C LEU A 23 6.47 -12.98 -11.92
N GLY A 24 7.80 -13.16 -11.94
CA GLY A 24 8.42 -14.47 -12.16
C GLY A 24 8.04 -15.48 -11.07
N CYS A 25 8.12 -15.08 -9.80
CA CYS A 25 7.69 -15.92 -8.68
C CYS A 25 6.20 -16.26 -8.76
N PHE A 26 5.36 -15.28 -9.08
CA PHE A 26 3.92 -15.45 -9.22
C PHE A 26 3.56 -16.45 -10.31
N MET A 27 4.16 -16.32 -11.50
CA MET A 27 3.97 -17.26 -12.60
C MET A 27 4.40 -18.68 -12.21
N PHE A 28 5.53 -18.82 -11.52
CA PHE A 28 6.03 -20.12 -11.07
C PHE A 28 5.03 -20.82 -10.13
N PHE A 29 4.53 -20.12 -9.10
CA PHE A 29 3.57 -20.68 -8.14
C PHE A 29 2.19 -20.93 -8.77
N ILE A 30 1.73 -20.06 -9.66
CA ILE A 30 0.46 -20.27 -10.37
C ILE A 30 0.51 -21.50 -11.27
N ILE A 31 1.62 -21.73 -11.96
CA ILE A 31 1.70 -22.85 -12.90
C ILE A 31 2.03 -24.13 -12.14
N LEU A 32 3.21 -24.21 -11.52
CA LEU A 32 3.69 -25.45 -10.92
C LEU A 32 3.07 -25.73 -9.55
N GLY A 33 2.85 -24.68 -8.74
CA GLY A 33 2.21 -24.81 -7.44
C GLY A 33 0.75 -25.22 -7.56
N ASN A 34 -0.02 -24.56 -8.43
CA ASN A 34 -1.42 -24.93 -8.67
C ASN A 34 -1.53 -26.31 -9.35
N TYR A 35 -0.62 -26.65 -10.26
CA TYR A 35 -0.59 -27.99 -10.86
C TYR A 35 -0.40 -29.08 -9.78
N GLY A 36 0.61 -28.95 -8.91
CA GLY A 36 0.81 -29.87 -7.79
C GLY A 36 -0.39 -29.93 -6.84
N LEU A 37 -1.03 -28.79 -6.57
CA LEU A 37 -2.25 -28.74 -5.76
C LEU A 37 -3.42 -29.46 -6.43
N SER A 38 -3.59 -29.28 -7.74
CA SER A 38 -4.66 -29.92 -8.50
C SER A 38 -4.56 -31.45 -8.48
N LEU A 39 -3.35 -32.00 -8.59
CA LEU A 39 -3.09 -33.44 -8.47
C LEU A 39 -3.47 -33.99 -7.08
N GLN A 40 -3.17 -33.25 -6.02
CA GLN A 40 -3.57 -33.63 -4.65
C GLN A 40 -5.09 -33.60 -4.48
N LEU A 41 -5.76 -32.56 -4.98
CA LEU A 41 -7.21 -32.37 -4.81
C LEU A 41 -8.04 -33.37 -5.63
N THR A 42 -7.58 -33.70 -6.84
CA THR A 42 -8.19 -34.71 -7.72
C THR A 42 -7.89 -36.14 -7.27
N ARG A 43 -6.96 -36.32 -6.32
CA ARG A 43 -6.43 -37.61 -5.85
C ARG A 43 -5.74 -38.43 -6.94
N GLU A 44 -5.28 -37.79 -8.01
CA GLU A 44 -4.45 -38.44 -9.04
C GLU A 44 -3.05 -38.78 -8.51
N LEU A 45 -2.51 -37.93 -7.61
CA LEU A 45 -1.25 -38.16 -6.92
C LEU A 45 -1.34 -37.64 -5.49
N ASP A 46 -0.99 -38.47 -4.51
CA ASP A 46 -0.88 -38.04 -3.12
C ASP A 46 0.50 -37.43 -2.83
N VAL A 47 0.66 -36.18 -3.28
CA VAL A 47 1.85 -35.35 -3.09
C VAL A 47 2.22 -35.20 -1.61
N ILE A 48 1.23 -35.06 -0.72
CA ILE A 48 1.46 -34.84 0.72
C ILE A 48 2.14 -36.06 1.37
N SER A 49 1.68 -37.27 1.07
CA SER A 49 2.32 -38.47 1.63
C SER A 49 3.73 -38.67 1.09
N ILE A 50 3.96 -38.42 -0.20
CA ILE A 50 5.31 -38.50 -0.81
C ILE A 50 6.24 -37.46 -0.18
N LEU A 51 5.76 -36.22 0.00
CA LEU A 51 6.52 -35.15 0.63
C LEU A 51 6.96 -35.52 2.06
N ASN A 52 6.04 -36.07 2.86
CA ASN A 52 6.32 -36.44 4.25
C ASN A 52 7.22 -37.68 4.35
N ALA A 53 7.09 -38.65 3.44
CA ALA A 53 7.84 -39.90 3.49
C ALA A 53 9.23 -39.81 2.83
N GLN A 54 9.35 -39.08 1.72
CA GLN A 54 10.51 -39.10 0.83
C GLN A 54 11.14 -37.71 0.59
N GLY A 55 10.54 -36.66 1.15
CA GLY A 55 11.04 -35.30 1.08
C GLY A 55 10.64 -34.52 -0.18
N ALA A 56 10.95 -33.23 -0.16
CA ALA A 56 10.55 -32.28 -1.20
C ALA A 56 11.10 -32.58 -2.61
N PRO A 57 12.38 -32.98 -2.79
CA PRO A 57 12.90 -33.26 -4.13
C PRO A 57 12.14 -34.38 -4.83
N THR A 58 11.84 -35.46 -4.09
CA THR A 58 11.12 -36.63 -4.62
C THR A 58 9.68 -36.29 -4.98
N ALA A 59 9.00 -35.47 -4.16
CA ALA A 59 7.65 -34.99 -4.46
C ALA A 59 7.60 -34.16 -5.76
N ILE A 60 8.62 -33.31 -6.02
CA ILE A 60 8.70 -32.54 -7.27
C ILE A 60 8.84 -33.46 -8.48
N PHE A 61 9.75 -34.44 -8.43
CA PHE A 61 9.91 -35.39 -9.53
C PHE A 61 8.66 -36.25 -9.74
N ALA A 62 7.99 -36.69 -8.67
CA ALA A 62 6.73 -37.41 -8.77
C ALA A 62 5.63 -36.58 -9.45
N ILE A 63 5.54 -35.28 -9.17
CA ILE A 63 4.62 -34.37 -9.87
C ILE A 63 5.00 -34.27 -11.35
N LEU A 64 6.28 -34.10 -11.69
CA LEU A 64 6.72 -33.99 -13.09
C LEU A 64 6.48 -35.29 -13.88
N ASP A 65 6.55 -36.44 -13.22
CA ASP A 65 6.29 -37.74 -13.85
C ASP A 65 4.83 -37.94 -14.27
N THR A 66 3.90 -37.16 -13.73
CA THR A 66 2.49 -37.17 -14.15
C THR A 66 2.25 -36.47 -15.50
N LEU A 67 3.21 -35.67 -15.98
CA LEU A 67 3.07 -34.93 -17.23
C LEU A 67 3.28 -35.84 -18.45
N PRO A 68 2.62 -35.55 -19.59
CA PRO A 68 2.85 -36.27 -20.83
C PRO A 68 4.32 -36.09 -21.27
N MET A 69 4.94 -37.17 -21.76
CA MET A 69 6.37 -37.21 -22.10
C MET A 69 7.28 -36.89 -20.90
N SER A 70 6.97 -37.42 -19.72
CA SER A 70 7.69 -37.16 -18.46
C SER A 70 9.21 -37.26 -18.58
N THR A 71 9.75 -38.25 -19.27
CA THR A 71 11.21 -38.42 -19.44
C THR A 71 11.88 -37.19 -20.06
N ILE A 72 11.23 -36.55 -21.05
CA ILE A 72 11.74 -35.33 -21.69
C ILE A 72 11.61 -34.15 -20.73
N VAL A 73 10.45 -34.02 -20.08
CA VAL A 73 10.17 -32.92 -19.14
C VAL A 73 11.15 -32.96 -17.96
N VAL A 74 11.34 -34.12 -17.34
CA VAL A 74 12.30 -34.34 -16.24
C VAL A 74 13.73 -34.07 -16.71
N GLY A 75 14.11 -34.51 -17.92
CA GLY A 75 15.42 -34.22 -18.51
C GLY A 75 15.67 -32.71 -18.68
N VAL A 76 14.71 -31.99 -19.26
CA VAL A 76 14.76 -30.53 -19.45
C VAL A 76 14.79 -29.81 -18.10
N PHE A 77 13.93 -30.21 -17.16
CA PHE A 77 13.88 -29.62 -15.82
C PHE A 77 15.21 -29.79 -15.08
N THR A 78 15.79 -30.98 -15.13
CA THR A 78 17.10 -31.27 -14.52
C THR A 78 18.19 -30.41 -15.15
N LEU A 79 18.22 -30.29 -16.48
CA LEU A 79 19.17 -29.44 -17.19
C LEU A 79 19.02 -27.96 -16.78
N LEU A 80 17.78 -27.46 -16.70
CA LEU A 80 17.49 -26.10 -16.25
C LEU A 80 17.97 -25.87 -14.82
N CYS A 81 17.73 -26.80 -13.89
CA CYS A 81 18.23 -26.73 -12.53
C CYS A 81 19.76 -26.65 -12.47
N ILE A 82 20.47 -27.45 -13.29
CA ILE A 82 21.93 -27.44 -13.37
C ILE A 82 22.43 -26.08 -13.87
N ILE A 83 21.87 -25.57 -14.98
CA ILE A 83 22.27 -24.28 -15.56
C ILE A 83 22.00 -23.15 -14.56
N PHE A 84 20.80 -23.11 -13.98
CA PHE A 84 20.41 -22.09 -13.00
C PHE A 84 21.34 -22.10 -11.78
N THR A 85 21.67 -23.30 -11.28
CA THR A 85 22.60 -23.47 -10.16
C THR A 85 23.99 -22.98 -10.55
N ALA A 86 24.52 -23.41 -11.70
CA ALA A 86 25.84 -23.02 -12.19
C ALA A 86 25.96 -21.49 -12.36
N THR A 87 24.99 -20.84 -13.01
CA THR A 87 24.98 -19.37 -13.19
C THR A 87 24.85 -18.61 -11.87
N SER A 88 24.09 -19.15 -10.92
CA SER A 88 23.96 -18.56 -9.58
C SER A 88 25.28 -18.62 -8.81
N PHE A 89 25.93 -19.79 -8.76
CA PHE A 89 27.25 -19.94 -8.14
C PHE A 89 28.31 -19.07 -8.81
N ASP A 90 28.26 -18.96 -10.13
CA ASP A 90 29.16 -18.12 -10.90
C ASP A 90 29.06 -16.64 -10.50
N SER A 91 27.82 -16.15 -10.31
CA SER A 91 27.55 -14.77 -9.87
C SER A 91 27.96 -14.52 -8.41
N ILE A 92 27.70 -15.47 -7.51
CA ILE A 92 28.03 -15.33 -6.08
C ILE A 92 29.55 -15.35 -5.88
N SER A 93 30.25 -16.30 -6.53
CA SER A 93 31.72 -16.38 -6.46
C SER A 93 32.39 -15.13 -7.02
N TYR A 94 31.84 -14.54 -8.08
CA TYR A 94 32.31 -13.27 -8.63
C TYR A 94 32.19 -12.13 -7.59
N ILE A 95 31.02 -11.95 -6.99
CA ILE A 95 30.79 -10.88 -6.00
C ILE A 95 31.72 -11.05 -4.80
N LEU A 96 31.87 -12.27 -4.29
CA LEU A 96 32.71 -12.55 -3.13
C LEU A 96 34.19 -12.29 -3.44
N ALA A 97 34.65 -12.68 -4.63
CA ALA A 97 36.00 -12.40 -5.07
C ALA A 97 36.27 -10.90 -5.24
N SER A 98 35.27 -10.11 -5.67
CA SER A 98 35.38 -8.64 -5.76
C SER A 98 35.39 -7.96 -4.41
N VAL A 99 34.65 -8.47 -3.41
CA VAL A 99 34.57 -7.84 -2.07
C VAL A 99 35.83 -8.08 -1.24
N VAL A 100 36.52 -9.20 -1.46
CA VAL A 100 37.71 -9.60 -0.68
C VAL A 100 39.01 -8.96 -1.22
N GLN A 101 38.95 -8.25 -2.34
CA GLN A 101 40.10 -7.55 -2.93
C GLN A 101 40.26 -6.13 -2.36
N ASN A 102 41.51 -5.72 -2.16
CA ASN A 102 41.83 -4.36 -1.70
C ASN A 102 41.61 -3.30 -2.78
N ASP A 103 41.73 -3.66 -4.06
CA ASP A 103 41.48 -2.77 -5.18
C ASP A 103 40.20 -3.18 -5.89
N VAL A 104 39.18 -2.32 -5.84
CA VAL A 104 37.81 -2.58 -6.31
C VAL A 104 37.65 -2.19 -7.80
N SER A 105 38.70 -1.65 -8.42
CA SER A 105 38.62 -1.08 -9.77
C SER A 105 38.77 -2.09 -10.91
N GLU A 106 39.38 -3.25 -10.67
CA GLU A 106 39.64 -4.28 -11.68
C GLU A 106 38.75 -5.52 -11.55
N GLU A 107 38.68 -6.32 -12.62
CA GLU A 107 38.02 -7.62 -12.55
C GLU A 107 38.72 -8.55 -11.56
N PRO A 108 37.97 -9.32 -10.75
CA PRO A 108 38.59 -10.17 -9.75
C PRO A 108 39.44 -11.27 -10.40
N MET A 109 40.67 -11.43 -9.89
CA MET A 109 41.58 -12.51 -10.27
C MET A 109 40.86 -13.86 -10.36
N ARG A 110 41.05 -14.56 -11.49
CA ARG A 110 40.36 -15.82 -11.80
C ARG A 110 40.54 -16.91 -10.73
N TRP A 111 41.73 -16.99 -10.12
CA TRP A 111 42.00 -17.94 -9.03
C TRP A 111 41.21 -17.65 -7.75
N ASN A 112 41.01 -16.38 -7.41
CA ASN A 112 40.20 -15.98 -6.25
C ASN A 112 38.73 -16.38 -6.46
N ARG A 113 38.21 -16.15 -7.67
CA ARG A 113 36.85 -16.60 -8.05
C ARG A 113 36.70 -18.11 -7.96
N LEU A 114 37.68 -18.87 -8.45
CA LEU A 114 37.64 -20.33 -8.40
C LEU A 114 37.70 -20.86 -6.96
N PHE A 115 38.52 -20.25 -6.11
CA PHE A 115 38.56 -20.56 -4.67
C PHE A 115 37.17 -20.39 -4.03
N TRP A 116 36.53 -19.22 -4.22
CA TRP A 116 35.21 -18.98 -3.65
C TRP A 116 34.11 -19.88 -4.25
N ALA A 117 34.16 -20.18 -5.54
CA ALA A 117 33.24 -21.13 -6.16
C ALA A 117 33.37 -22.54 -5.54
N PHE A 118 34.60 -22.99 -5.29
CA PHE A 118 34.85 -24.27 -4.62
C PHE A 118 34.38 -24.25 -3.17
N THR A 119 34.72 -23.21 -2.40
CA THR A 119 34.29 -23.10 -0.99
C THR A 119 32.77 -23.07 -0.86
N LEU A 120 32.07 -22.32 -1.72
CA LEU A 120 30.61 -22.19 -1.70
C LEU A 120 29.89 -23.48 -2.11
N SER A 121 30.51 -24.34 -2.92
CA SER A 121 29.93 -25.65 -3.26
C SER A 121 30.28 -26.71 -2.22
N PHE A 122 31.51 -26.68 -1.69
CA PHE A 122 31.99 -27.65 -0.71
C PHE A 122 31.25 -27.56 0.63
N LEU A 123 31.10 -26.36 1.20
CA LEU A 123 30.48 -26.17 2.51
C LEU A 123 29.04 -26.72 2.58
N PRO A 124 28.11 -26.30 1.70
CA PRO A 124 26.74 -26.81 1.71
C PRO A 124 26.68 -28.32 1.42
N THR A 125 27.55 -28.83 0.55
CA THR A 125 27.62 -30.28 0.26
C THR A 125 27.99 -31.09 1.51
N VAL A 126 28.99 -30.63 2.27
CA VAL A 126 29.40 -31.25 3.53
C VAL A 126 28.27 -31.17 4.57
N LEU A 127 27.62 -30.00 4.71
CA LEU A 127 26.50 -29.83 5.64
C LEU A 127 25.33 -30.76 5.28
N MET A 128 25.01 -30.87 3.98
CA MET A 128 23.96 -31.73 3.48
C MET A 128 24.29 -33.21 3.70
N PHE A 129 25.56 -33.60 3.59
CA PHE A 129 26.01 -34.97 3.90
C PHE A 129 25.92 -35.31 5.40
N VAL A 130 26.23 -34.36 6.28
CA VAL A 130 26.25 -34.59 7.74
C VAL A 130 24.85 -34.57 8.36
N GLY A 131 24.02 -33.60 7.98
CA GLY A 131 22.76 -33.32 8.69
C GLY A 131 21.54 -33.15 7.79
N GLY A 132 21.71 -33.29 6.48
CA GLY A 132 20.62 -33.17 5.51
C GLY A 132 20.06 -31.75 5.40
N LEU A 133 18.83 -31.64 4.90
CA LEU A 133 18.19 -30.37 4.57
C LEU A 133 17.90 -29.51 5.80
N SER A 134 17.49 -30.10 6.91
CA SER A 134 17.13 -29.37 8.13
C SER A 134 18.35 -28.67 8.76
N THR A 135 19.50 -29.33 8.77
CA THR A 135 20.76 -28.71 9.23
C THR A 135 21.19 -27.57 8.32
N LEU A 136 21.06 -27.73 7.00
CA LEU A 136 21.38 -26.66 6.04
C LEU A 136 20.47 -25.44 6.24
N GLN A 137 19.16 -25.65 6.42
CA GLN A 137 18.20 -24.57 6.73
C GLN A 137 18.54 -23.88 8.06
N THR A 138 18.87 -24.65 9.10
CA THR A 138 19.24 -24.09 10.40
C THR A 138 20.51 -23.24 10.32
N ALA A 139 21.54 -23.72 9.62
CA ALA A 139 22.77 -22.96 9.39
C ALA A 139 22.51 -21.66 8.64
N ALA A 140 21.63 -21.68 7.63
CA ALA A 140 21.23 -20.47 6.90
C ALA A 140 20.49 -19.46 7.78
N ILE A 141 19.59 -19.92 8.66
CA ILE A 141 18.88 -19.05 9.62
C ILE A 141 19.88 -18.40 10.60
N VAL A 142 20.77 -19.20 11.18
CA VAL A 142 21.79 -18.70 12.13
C VAL A 142 22.74 -17.71 11.45
N GLY A 143 23.17 -17.99 10.21
CA GLY A 143 24.03 -17.08 9.43
C GLY A 143 23.31 -15.82 8.94
N GLY A 144 22.00 -15.90 8.67
CA GLY A 144 21.19 -14.78 8.21
C GLY A 144 20.87 -13.75 9.30
N LEU A 145 20.76 -14.18 10.56
CA LEU A 145 20.42 -13.32 11.68
C LEU A 145 21.36 -12.10 11.85
N PRO A 146 22.71 -12.24 11.89
CA PRO A 146 23.60 -11.08 11.97
C PRO A 146 23.56 -10.22 10.69
N LEU A 147 23.35 -10.84 9.52
CA LEU A 147 23.22 -10.11 8.26
C LEU A 147 21.96 -9.24 8.21
N LEU A 148 20.90 -9.60 8.94
CA LEU A 148 19.71 -8.76 9.09
C LEU A 148 20.07 -7.43 9.74
N VAL A 149 20.85 -7.45 10.83
CA VAL A 149 21.31 -6.23 11.51
C VAL A 149 22.11 -5.34 10.56
N ILE A 150 23.04 -5.93 9.81
CA ILE A 150 23.83 -5.20 8.81
C ILE A 150 22.93 -4.62 7.71
N SER A 151 21.91 -5.37 7.26
CA SER A 151 20.96 -4.91 6.24
C SER A 151 20.15 -3.70 6.71
N VAL A 152 19.74 -3.66 7.99
CA VAL A 152 19.07 -2.50 8.58
C VAL A 152 20.02 -1.30 8.65
N MET A 153 21.27 -1.49 9.06
CA MET A 153 22.28 -0.43 9.06
C MET A 153 22.51 0.13 7.66
N LEU A 154 22.58 -0.73 6.64
CA LEU A 154 22.71 -0.33 5.24
C LEU A 154 21.49 0.45 4.75
N MET A 155 20.27 0.07 5.13
CA MET A 155 19.05 0.84 4.82
C MET A 155 19.12 2.25 5.41
N VAL A 156 19.47 2.39 6.69
CA VAL A 156 19.58 3.70 7.35
C VAL A 156 20.68 4.54 6.70
N SER A 157 21.83 3.94 6.42
CA SER A 157 22.95 4.60 5.73
C SER A 157 22.54 5.09 4.34
N PHE A 158 21.85 4.26 3.56
CA PHE A 158 21.36 4.62 2.23
C PHE A 158 20.36 5.78 2.27
N VAL A 159 19.38 5.75 3.18
CA VAL A 159 18.40 6.85 3.31
C VAL A 159 19.08 8.15 3.69
N ARG A 160 20.07 8.11 4.60
CA ARG A 160 20.86 9.29 4.96
C ARG A 160 21.66 9.82 3.78
N ALA A 161 22.36 8.94 3.07
CA ALA A 161 23.16 9.32 1.91
C ALA A 161 22.28 9.90 0.79
N ALA A 162 21.14 9.27 0.48
CA ALA A 162 20.21 9.74 -0.53
C ALA A 162 19.57 11.09 -0.14
N SER A 163 19.19 11.27 1.12
CA SER A 163 18.64 12.55 1.62
C SER A 163 19.67 13.67 1.54
N LEU A 164 20.94 13.37 1.88
CA LEU A 164 22.03 14.32 1.75
C LEU A 164 22.29 14.70 0.30
N ASP A 165 22.27 13.73 -0.62
CA ASP A 165 22.46 13.97 -2.06
C ASP A 165 21.36 14.88 -2.63
N ILE A 166 20.09 14.60 -2.29
CA ILE A 166 18.93 15.42 -2.71
C ILE A 166 19.11 16.89 -2.27
N ARG A 167 19.55 17.13 -1.03
CA ARG A 167 19.76 18.49 -0.50
C ARG A 167 20.88 19.25 -1.21
N HIS A 168 21.82 18.57 -1.86
CA HIS A 168 22.92 19.19 -2.60
C HIS A 168 22.60 19.39 -4.10
N GLN A 169 21.40 18.97 -4.55
CA GLN A 169 20.97 19.24 -5.91
C GLN A 169 20.63 20.73 -6.07
N LYS A 170 21.09 21.35 -7.16
CA LYS A 170 20.91 22.79 -7.41
C LYS A 170 19.44 23.24 -7.51
N GLU A 171 18.56 22.30 -7.82
CA GLU A 171 17.13 22.49 -8.04
C GLU A 171 16.30 22.17 -6.77
N TYR A 172 16.97 21.77 -5.68
CA TYR A 172 16.33 21.56 -4.40
C TYR A 172 16.06 22.91 -3.73
N GLU A 173 14.81 23.33 -3.74
CA GLU A 173 14.32 24.40 -2.87
C GLU A 173 13.88 23.77 -1.55
N GLU A 174 14.37 24.33 -0.44
CA GLU A 174 13.84 23.96 0.86
C GLU A 174 12.34 24.31 0.89
N PRO A 175 11.47 23.43 1.40
CA PRO A 175 10.07 23.73 1.59
C PRO A 175 9.94 24.80 2.68
N THR A 176 10.14 26.05 2.30
CA THR A 176 9.89 27.22 3.13
C THR A 176 8.43 27.57 2.99
N ILE A 177 7.74 27.75 4.12
CA ILE A 177 6.42 28.36 4.12
C ILE A 177 6.66 29.82 3.75
N ASN A 178 6.42 30.17 2.50
CA ASN A 178 6.53 31.56 2.05
C ASN A 178 5.32 32.32 2.60
N ILE A 179 5.47 32.88 3.80
CA ILE A 179 4.50 33.84 4.35
C ILE A 179 4.80 35.16 3.65
N GLU A 180 4.33 35.30 2.40
CA GLU A 180 4.56 36.51 1.59
C GLU A 180 3.90 37.74 2.24
N GLU A 181 2.75 37.55 2.88
CA GLU A 181 2.07 38.55 3.68
C GLU A 181 1.76 37.97 5.06
N LEU A 182 2.30 38.63 6.09
CA LEU A 182 1.82 38.42 7.45
C LEU A 182 0.38 38.94 7.49
N PRO A 183 -0.57 38.19 8.07
CA PRO A 183 -1.92 38.71 8.26
C PRO A 183 -1.87 39.99 9.10
N ASP A 184 -2.72 40.97 8.78
CA ASP A 184 -2.79 42.26 9.47
C ASP A 184 -3.04 42.10 10.98
N ILE A 185 -3.66 41.00 11.38
CA ILE A 185 -3.92 40.60 12.76
C ILE A 185 -3.09 39.35 13.06
N ASP A 186 -2.29 39.41 14.13
CA ASP A 186 -1.52 38.25 14.60
C ASP A 186 -2.46 37.08 14.92
N PRO A 187 -2.32 35.91 14.26
CA PRO A 187 -3.21 34.76 14.47
C PRO A 187 -3.24 34.25 15.90
N TRP A 188 -2.19 34.54 16.68
CA TRP A 188 -2.04 34.09 18.06
C TRP A 188 -2.44 35.15 19.09
N SER A 189 -2.83 36.35 18.65
CA SER A 189 -3.39 37.36 19.53
C SER A 189 -4.84 37.02 19.93
N ALA A 190 -5.35 37.68 20.96
CA ALA A 190 -6.73 37.48 21.39
C ALA A 190 -7.72 37.87 20.27
N GLU A 191 -7.41 38.93 19.53
CA GLU A 191 -8.19 39.40 18.38
C GLU A 191 -8.13 38.42 17.21
N GLY A 192 -6.94 37.90 16.89
CA GLY A 192 -6.75 36.93 15.79
C GLY A 192 -7.48 35.61 16.04
N MET A 193 -7.41 35.10 17.28
CA MET A 193 -8.16 33.91 17.67
C MET A 193 -9.68 34.14 17.64
N ALA A 194 -10.15 35.31 18.07
CA ALA A 194 -11.56 35.68 17.99
C ALA A 194 -12.04 35.83 16.52
N PHE A 195 -11.21 36.40 15.66
CA PHE A 195 -11.47 36.51 14.22
C PHE A 195 -11.56 35.13 13.55
N ALA A 196 -10.58 34.25 13.80
CA ALA A 196 -10.58 32.89 13.27
C ALA A 196 -11.79 32.07 13.76
N LYS A 197 -12.19 32.27 15.02
CA LYS A 197 -13.40 31.67 15.60
C LYS A 197 -14.66 32.18 14.89
N PHE A 198 -14.77 33.48 14.64
CA PHE A 198 -15.87 34.08 13.88
C PHE A 198 -15.93 33.56 12.44
N GLU A 199 -14.82 33.55 11.70
CA GLU A 199 -14.77 33.03 10.33
C GLU A 199 -15.19 31.56 10.28
N ARG A 200 -14.70 30.74 11.21
CA ARG A 200 -15.09 29.32 11.30
C ARG A 200 -16.59 29.17 11.52
N PHE A 201 -17.20 29.91 12.44
CA PHE A 201 -18.64 29.83 12.68
C PHE A 201 -19.44 30.34 11.49
N LYS A 202 -18.94 31.38 10.80
CA LYS A 202 -19.56 31.92 9.59
C LYS A 202 -19.58 30.89 8.46
N ASP A 203 -18.46 30.18 8.24
CA ASP A 203 -18.38 29.12 7.24
C ASP A 203 -19.30 27.94 7.57
N LEU A 204 -19.34 27.53 8.85
CA LEU A 204 -20.26 26.48 9.31
C LEU A 204 -21.73 26.90 9.17
N ALA A 205 -22.07 28.16 9.45
CA ALA A 205 -23.42 28.69 9.29
C ALA A 205 -23.83 28.75 7.80
N GLN A 206 -22.90 29.08 6.90
CA GLN A 206 -23.13 29.01 5.45
C GLN A 206 -23.38 27.58 4.99
N GLN A 207 -22.58 26.61 5.46
CA GLN A 207 -22.79 25.19 5.17
C GLN A 207 -24.15 24.70 5.68
N ALA A 208 -24.52 25.04 6.91
CA ALA A 208 -25.82 24.66 7.48
C ALA A 208 -27.01 25.31 6.73
N ALA A 209 -26.85 26.53 6.21
CA ALA A 209 -27.86 27.16 5.37
C ALA A 209 -28.03 26.45 4.02
N GLU A 210 -26.94 25.91 3.45
CA GLU A 210 -27.01 25.11 2.23
C GLU A 210 -27.64 23.74 2.50
N GLU A 211 -27.29 23.07 3.60
CA GLU A 211 -27.92 21.82 4.05
C GLU A 211 -29.45 21.97 4.23
N GLU A 212 -29.92 23.09 4.80
CA GLU A 212 -31.36 23.38 4.92
C GLU A 212 -32.03 23.49 3.54
N ARG A 213 -31.38 24.16 2.58
CA ARG A 213 -31.89 24.30 1.21
C ARG A 213 -31.98 22.95 0.51
N GLU A 214 -30.95 22.12 0.64
CA GLU A 214 -30.92 20.77 0.09
C GLU A 214 -32.06 19.92 0.67
N ALA A 215 -32.20 19.88 2.00
CA ALA A 215 -33.28 19.17 2.69
C ALA A 215 -34.67 19.66 2.28
N MET A 216 -34.85 20.98 2.12
CA MET A 216 -36.11 21.56 1.65
C MET A 216 -36.42 21.15 0.21
N SER A 217 -35.39 21.14 -0.66
CA SER A 217 -35.55 20.76 -2.06
C SER A 217 -35.96 19.28 -2.20
N ALA A 218 -35.34 18.39 -1.41
CA ALA A 218 -35.66 16.96 -1.36
C ALA A 218 -37.09 16.71 -0.86
N LEU A 219 -37.53 17.45 0.16
CA LEU A 219 -38.90 17.36 0.65
C LEU A 219 -39.90 17.86 -0.40
N MET A 220 -39.57 18.91 -1.16
CA MET A 220 -40.42 19.41 -2.25
C MET A 220 -40.49 18.45 -3.43
N SER A 221 -39.40 17.76 -3.80
CA SER A 221 -39.42 16.73 -4.84
C SER A 221 -40.28 15.54 -4.42
N LEU A 222 -40.13 15.06 -3.18
CA LEU A 222 -40.96 13.96 -2.68
C LEU A 222 -42.44 14.35 -2.63
N ARG A 223 -42.79 15.58 -2.20
CA ARG A 223 -44.18 16.06 -2.25
C ARG A 223 -44.74 16.11 -3.67
N LYS A 224 -43.91 16.38 -4.67
CA LYS A 224 -44.31 16.35 -6.09
C LYS A 224 -44.59 14.92 -6.56
N GLU A 225 -43.78 13.95 -6.13
CA GLU A 225 -43.98 12.52 -6.41
C GLU A 225 -45.27 11.99 -5.74
N ILE A 226 -45.47 12.29 -4.46
CA ILE A 226 -46.71 11.96 -3.73
C ILE A 226 -47.94 12.54 -4.45
N ARG A 227 -47.84 13.80 -4.94
CA ARG A 227 -48.92 14.43 -5.70
C ARG A 227 -49.15 13.75 -7.06
N ALA A 228 -48.11 13.31 -7.75
CA ALA A 228 -48.23 12.57 -9.00
C ALA A 228 -48.90 11.20 -8.77
N PHE A 229 -48.47 10.46 -7.76
CA PHE A 229 -49.07 9.19 -7.34
C PHE A 229 -50.57 9.34 -7.02
N ALA A 230 -50.93 10.37 -6.26
CA ALA A 230 -52.33 10.67 -5.93
C ALA A 230 -53.19 11.05 -7.15
N LEU A 231 -52.59 11.61 -8.20
CA LEU A 231 -53.29 11.96 -9.45
C LEU A 231 -53.45 10.77 -10.40
N GLU A 232 -52.58 9.77 -10.32
CA GLU A 232 -52.70 8.52 -11.10
C GLU A 232 -53.79 7.59 -10.54
N HIS A 233 -54.05 7.63 -9.23
CA HIS A 233 -55.06 6.81 -8.55
C HIS A 233 -56.40 7.54 -8.33
N LYS A 234 -56.75 8.45 -9.24
CA LYS A 234 -57.82 9.45 -9.08
C LYS A 234 -59.26 8.88 -9.05
N ASP A 235 -59.49 7.66 -9.53
CA ASP A 235 -60.81 7.01 -9.49
C ASP A 235 -61.14 6.39 -8.12
N GLU A 236 -60.15 6.30 -7.21
CA GLU A 236 -60.29 5.90 -5.80
C GLU A 236 -60.06 7.10 -4.86
N ALA A 237 -60.52 8.29 -5.28
CA ALA A 237 -60.20 9.58 -4.66
C ALA A 237 -60.56 9.71 -3.17
N GLU A 238 -61.50 8.93 -2.64
CA GLU A 238 -61.84 8.94 -1.21
C GLU A 238 -60.89 8.07 -0.34
N MET A 239 -60.09 7.19 -0.93
CA MET A 239 -59.13 6.32 -0.23
C MET A 239 -57.65 6.62 -0.49
N ALA A 240 -57.30 7.46 -1.47
CA ALA A 240 -55.91 7.74 -1.84
C ALA A 240 -55.04 8.35 -0.71
N VAL A 241 -55.64 9.09 0.24
CA VAL A 241 -54.89 9.65 1.40
C VAL A 241 -54.53 8.56 2.43
N LYS A 242 -55.26 7.43 2.45
CA LYS A 242 -55.03 6.31 3.38
C LYS A 242 -54.15 5.19 2.81
N LEU A 243 -53.78 5.29 1.53
CA LEU A 243 -53.06 4.26 0.76
C LEU A 243 -51.70 4.74 0.24
N LEU A 244 -51.07 5.76 0.85
CA LEU A 244 -49.67 6.05 0.52
C LEU A 244 -48.83 4.79 0.82
N PRO A 245 -48.05 4.29 -0.14
CA PRO A 245 -47.09 3.21 0.08
C PRO A 245 -46.22 3.47 1.31
N GLU A 246 -45.98 2.46 2.15
CA GLU A 246 -45.27 2.61 3.43
C GLU A 246 -43.86 3.20 3.27
N ASP A 247 -43.21 2.94 2.14
CA ASP A 247 -41.93 3.50 1.73
C ASP A 247 -41.97 5.03 1.55
N LEU A 248 -43.03 5.57 0.92
CA LEU A 248 -43.19 7.02 0.75
C LEU A 248 -43.55 7.72 2.06
N GLN A 249 -44.27 7.05 2.96
CA GLN A 249 -44.57 7.59 4.30
C GLN A 249 -43.31 7.68 5.16
N LEU A 250 -42.50 6.61 5.14
CA LEU A 250 -41.23 6.55 5.87
C LEU A 250 -40.25 7.62 5.36
N GLU A 251 -40.12 7.78 4.05
CA GLU A 251 -39.22 8.78 3.46
C GLU A 251 -39.72 10.22 3.70
N LEU A 252 -41.04 10.46 3.70
CA LEU A 252 -41.61 11.76 4.06
C LEU A 252 -41.30 12.12 5.51
N GLN A 253 -41.43 11.17 6.43
CA GLN A 253 -41.11 11.38 7.84
C GLN A 253 -39.61 11.69 8.00
N ARG A 254 -38.75 10.88 7.38
CA ARG A 254 -37.30 11.05 7.40
C ARG A 254 -36.86 12.41 6.87
N LEU A 255 -37.36 12.85 5.71
CA LEU A 255 -37.01 14.15 5.13
C LEU A 255 -37.56 15.33 5.94
N THR A 256 -38.72 15.16 6.59
CA THR A 256 -39.27 16.18 7.48
C THR A 256 -38.41 16.33 8.74
N GLU A 257 -37.98 15.22 9.35
CA GLU A 257 -37.06 15.22 10.49
C GLU A 257 -35.70 15.81 10.10
N ALA A 258 -35.15 15.44 8.94
CA ALA A 258 -33.90 16.00 8.42
C ALA A 258 -33.98 17.53 8.20
N LEU A 259 -35.10 18.02 7.68
CA LEU A 259 -35.32 19.46 7.50
C LEU A 259 -35.42 20.20 8.85
N LEU A 260 -36.10 19.62 9.84
CA LEU A 260 -36.18 20.19 11.19
C LEU A 260 -34.80 20.27 11.85
N ALA A 261 -34.01 19.20 11.75
CA ALA A 261 -32.64 19.16 12.27
C ALA A 261 -31.72 20.18 11.57
N ALA A 262 -31.81 20.30 10.24
CA ALA A 262 -31.04 21.28 9.47
C ALA A 262 -31.41 22.73 9.86
N LYS A 263 -32.71 23.00 10.09
CA LYS A 263 -33.17 24.31 10.57
C LYS A 263 -32.63 24.66 11.95
N GLU A 264 -32.68 23.71 12.89
CA GLU A 264 -32.16 23.91 14.24
C GLU A 264 -30.65 24.14 14.22
N LYS A 265 -29.91 23.34 13.44
CA LYS A 265 -28.47 23.49 13.22
C LYS A 265 -28.11 24.86 12.64
N LYS A 266 -28.89 25.37 11.68
CA LYS A 266 -28.69 26.71 11.13
C LYS A 266 -28.93 27.82 12.16
N VAL A 267 -30.01 27.73 12.94
CA VAL A 267 -30.34 28.74 13.98
C VAL A 267 -29.22 28.79 15.02
N THR A 268 -28.83 27.63 15.57
CA THR A 268 -27.75 27.54 16.56
C THR A 268 -26.42 28.08 16.04
N LEU A 269 -26.02 27.76 14.81
CA LEU A 269 -24.80 28.29 14.21
C LEU A 269 -24.91 29.80 13.92
N SER A 270 -26.09 30.29 13.54
CA SER A 270 -26.33 31.73 13.37
C SER A 270 -26.16 32.50 14.68
N ASP A 271 -26.63 31.96 15.80
CA ASP A 271 -26.45 32.57 17.13
C ASP A 271 -24.97 32.59 17.53
N GLN A 272 -24.24 31.49 17.27
CA GLN A 272 -22.79 31.41 17.50
C GLN A 272 -21.99 32.38 16.63
N VAL A 273 -22.43 32.66 15.40
CA VAL A 273 -21.84 33.70 14.55
C VAL A 273 -22.04 35.10 15.16
N GLN A 274 -23.22 35.39 15.69
CA GLN A 274 -23.49 36.68 16.33
C GLN A 274 -22.67 36.86 17.61
N GLU A 275 -22.58 35.82 18.44
CA GLU A 275 -21.79 35.84 19.67
C GLU A 275 -20.29 36.01 19.38
N SER A 276 -19.73 35.22 18.45
CA SER A 276 -18.32 35.32 18.06
C SER A 276 -17.99 36.65 17.39
N ARG A 277 -18.93 37.24 16.63
CA ARG A 277 -18.76 38.58 16.07
C ARG A 277 -18.74 39.65 17.16
N ALA A 278 -19.64 39.57 18.13
CA ALA A 278 -19.68 40.52 19.25
C ALA A 278 -18.40 40.44 20.10
N GLU A 279 -17.89 39.22 20.33
CA GLU A 279 -16.60 38.98 20.99
C GLU A 279 -15.45 39.63 20.20
N PHE A 280 -15.35 39.39 18.90
CA PHE A 280 -14.34 40.00 18.04
C PHE A 280 -14.43 41.53 18.01
N ASP A 281 -15.62 42.10 17.79
CA ASP A 281 -15.83 43.55 17.73
C ASP A 281 -15.46 44.21 19.07
N SER A 282 -15.74 43.56 20.21
CA SER A 282 -15.37 44.07 21.54
C SER A 282 -13.86 44.14 21.75
N LEU A 283 -13.12 43.13 21.27
CA LEU A 283 -11.66 43.08 21.35
C LEU A 283 -11.01 44.09 20.40
N MET A 284 -11.54 44.27 19.19
CA MET A 284 -11.07 45.28 18.25
C MET A 284 -11.27 46.71 18.78
N LEU A 285 -12.40 46.98 19.46
CA LEU A 285 -12.63 48.26 20.12
C LEU A 285 -11.66 48.52 21.27
N ALA A 286 -11.33 47.48 22.05
CA ALA A 286 -10.34 47.57 23.12
C ALA A 286 -8.93 47.85 22.58
N LEU A 287 -8.54 47.18 21.49
CA LEU A 287 -7.27 47.39 20.80
C LEU A 287 -7.16 48.80 20.20
N ALA A 288 -8.26 49.35 19.66
CA ALA A 288 -8.28 50.71 19.12
C ALA A 288 -8.23 51.81 20.19
N ALA A 289 -8.54 51.48 21.45
CA ALA A 289 -8.54 52.41 22.58
C ALA A 289 -7.21 52.43 23.37
N SER A 290 -6.31 51.47 23.12
CA SER A 290 -4.96 51.36 23.69
C SER A 290 -3.90 51.99 22.79
#